data_AF-A0A6V7V9I5-F1
#
_entry.id   AF-A0A6V7V9I5-F1
#
_cell.length_a   1.000
_cell.length_b   1.000
_cell.length_c   1.000
_cell.angle_alpha   90.00
_cell.angle_beta   90.00
_cell.angle_gamma   90.00
#
_symmetry.space_group_name_H-M   'P 1'
#
loop_
_entity.id
_entity.type
_entity.pdbx_description
1 polymer ?
#
loop_
_entity_poly.entity_id
_entity_poly.type
_entity_poly.pdbx_seq_one_letter_code
_entity_poly.pdbx_strand_id
1 'polypeptide(L)'
;MKKCFLVQSKSYLDAGNGNLFHYIFVESQGDPKTDPLVLWLNGGPRCSSLGGLFTELGPYLINKDGKTLRLNPYSWNKYASIIFLESPAWTGYSYNTKSKNVSTNDDSVGIYAL
;
A
#
# COMPACT_ATOMS: atom_id res chain seq x y z
N MET A 1 24.52 -10.15 -7.27
CA MET A 1 23.89 -9.26 -8.27
C MET A 1 22.73 -8.55 -7.60
N LYS A 2 22.83 -7.23 -7.38
CA LYS A 2 21.74 -6.44 -6.77
C LYS A 2 20.64 -6.31 -7.81
N LYS A 3 19.55 -7.08 -7.71
CA LYS A 3 18.33 -6.78 -8.45
C LYS A 3 17.92 -5.36 -8.05
N CYS A 4 17.87 -4.43 -9.00
CA CYS A 4 17.11 -3.20 -8.80
C CYS A 4 15.71 -3.65 -8.38
N PHE A 5 15.30 -3.37 -7.14
CA PHE A 5 13.95 -3.66 -6.69
C PHE A 5 13.01 -2.78 -7.50
N LEU A 6 12.47 -3.35 -8.57
CA LEU A 6 11.43 -2.72 -9.35
C LEU A 6 10.21 -2.66 -8.46
N VAL A 7 9.88 -1.48 -7.94
CA VAL A 7 8.51 -1.18 -7.54
C VAL A 7 7.69 -1.29 -8.82
N GLN A 8 7.11 -2.47 -9.08
CA GLN A 8 6.31 -2.69 -10.27
C GLN A 8 4.94 -2.04 -10.06
N SER A 9 4.78 -0.85 -10.64
CA SER A 9 3.57 -0.05 -10.58
C SER A 9 2.52 -0.55 -11.57
N LYS A 10 1.66 -1.45 -11.14
CA LYS A 10 0.27 -1.43 -11.62
C LYS A 10 -0.50 -0.61 -10.59
N SER A 11 -0.86 0.61 -10.97
CA SER A 11 -1.11 1.66 -9.98
C SER A 11 -2.53 1.68 -9.41
N TYR A 12 -3.50 0.94 -9.97
CA TYR A 12 -4.90 0.98 -9.52
C TYR A 12 -5.60 -0.38 -9.64
N LEU A 13 -6.42 -0.71 -8.64
CA LEU A 13 -7.35 -1.83 -8.61
C LEU A 13 -8.79 -1.30 -8.74
N ASP A 14 -9.57 -1.88 -9.66
CA ASP A 14 -11.00 -1.56 -9.79
C ASP A 14 -11.79 -2.35 -8.75
N ALA A 15 -12.34 -1.63 -7.77
CA ALA A 15 -13.15 -2.18 -6.68
C ALA A 15 -14.67 -2.05 -6.94
N GLY A 16 -15.07 -1.72 -8.18
CA GLY A 16 -16.46 -1.55 -8.57
C GLY A 16 -17.06 -0.22 -8.11
N ASN A 17 -18.25 0.11 -8.62
CA ASN A 17 -18.96 1.36 -8.32
C ASN A 17 -18.13 2.64 -8.53
N GLY A 18 -17.19 2.58 -9.48
CA GLY A 18 -16.29 3.68 -9.80
C GLY A 18 -15.11 3.85 -8.84
N ASN A 19 -14.94 2.96 -7.86
CA ASN A 19 -13.80 2.99 -6.95
C ASN A 19 -12.54 2.49 -7.66
N LEU A 20 -11.51 3.33 -7.67
CA LEU A 20 -10.18 2.99 -8.15
C LEU A 20 -9.20 3.13 -6.99
N PHE A 21 -8.76 2.00 -6.45
CA PHE A 21 -7.86 1.97 -5.31
C PHE A 21 -6.42 1.91 -5.76
N HIS A 22 -5.63 2.92 -5.39
CA HIS A 22 -4.21 2.95 -5.63
C HIS A 22 -3.53 1.88 -4.77
N TYR A 23 -2.56 1.18 -5.36
CA TYR A 23 -1.75 0.23 -4.61
C TYR A 23 -0.29 0.25 -5.06
N ILE A 24 0.59 -0.10 -4.12
CA ILE A 24 1.98 -0.39 -4.40
C ILE A 24 2.26 -1.86 -4.06
N PHE A 25 2.75 -2.60 -5.05
CA PHE A 25 3.23 -3.96 -4.86
C PHE A 25 4.74 -3.97 -4.65
N VAL A 26 5.17 -4.66 -3.61
CA VAL A 26 6.57 -4.91 -3.30
C VAL A 26 6.80 -6.41 -3.34
N GLU A 27 7.60 -6.87 -4.30
CA GLU A 27 7.95 -8.29 -4.45
C GLU A 27 8.85 -8.77 -3.29
N SER A 28 8.72 -10.05 -2.93
CA SER A 28 9.60 -10.67 -1.92
C SER A 28 11.09 -10.55 -2.29
N GLN A 29 11.96 -10.41 -1.29
CA GLN A 29 13.42 -10.50 -1.47
C GLN A 29 13.94 -11.94 -1.44
N GLY A 30 13.12 -12.88 -0.94
CA GLY A 30 13.42 -14.31 -0.87
C GLY A 30 13.17 -15.00 -2.21
N ASP A 31 12.17 -15.89 -2.23
CA ASP A 31 11.65 -16.51 -3.45
C ASP A 31 10.22 -16.04 -3.72
N PRO A 32 10.01 -15.00 -4.55
CA PRO A 32 8.69 -14.44 -4.84
C PRO A 32 7.65 -15.42 -5.38
N LYS A 33 8.08 -16.57 -5.92
CA LYS A 33 7.16 -17.57 -6.47
C LYS A 33 6.57 -18.48 -5.40
N THR A 34 7.22 -18.60 -4.25
CA THR A 34 6.84 -19.53 -3.18
C THR A 34 6.53 -18.80 -1.88
N ASP A 35 7.12 -17.62 -1.67
CA ASP A 35 6.84 -16.76 -0.54
C ASP A 35 5.39 -16.24 -0.55
N PRO A 36 4.76 -16.05 0.62
CA PRO A 36 3.37 -15.63 0.72
C PRO A 36 3.11 -14.23 0.16
N LEU A 37 1.86 -14.01 -0.25
CA LEU A 37 1.32 -12.70 -0.58
C LEU A 37 0.60 -12.12 0.64
N VAL A 38 0.99 -10.91 1.05
CA VAL A 38 0.41 -10.19 2.19
C VAL A 38 -0.28 -8.92 1.69
N LEU A 39 -1.52 -8.71 2.09
CA LEU A 39 -2.23 -7.44 1.94
C LEU A 39 -2.00 -6.59 3.20
N TRP A 40 -1.56 -5.36 3.03
CA TRP A 40 -1.37 -4.40 4.11
C TRP A 40 -2.32 -3.21 3.98
N LEU A 41 -3.03 -2.92 5.06
CA LEU A 41 -3.99 -1.82 5.19
C LEU A 41 -3.68 -1.03 6.45
N ASN A 42 -3.47 0.27 6.31
CA ASN A 42 -3.51 1.19 7.45
C ASN A 42 -4.97 1.56 7.75
N GLY A 43 -5.26 1.82 9.04
CA GLY A 43 -6.62 2.06 9.54
C GLY A 43 -7.00 3.54 9.67
N GLY A 44 -7.52 3.91 10.84
CA GLY A 44 -8.21 5.19 11.07
C GLY A 44 -9.61 5.13 10.47
N PRO A 45 -10.02 6.21 9.80
CA PRO A 45 -10.59 6.05 8.47
C PRO A 45 -9.77 6.88 7.48
N ARG A 46 -9.35 6.28 6.37
CA ARG A 46 -8.56 6.91 5.29
C ARG A 46 -7.10 7.26 5.61
N CYS A 47 -6.46 6.63 6.59
CA CYS A 47 -5.01 6.74 6.65
C CYS A 47 -4.39 5.98 5.47
N SER A 48 -3.45 6.62 4.79
CA SER A 48 -2.77 6.01 3.65
C SER A 48 -1.93 4.81 4.07
N SER A 49 -2.09 3.69 3.36
CA SER A 49 -1.23 2.50 3.51
C SER A 49 0.21 2.73 3.06
N LEU A 50 0.51 3.86 2.41
CA LEU A 50 1.87 4.27 2.11
C LEU A 50 2.62 4.72 3.38
N GLY A 51 1.90 5.05 4.46
CA GLY A 51 2.48 5.18 5.79
C GLY A 51 3.19 3.88 6.21
N GLY A 52 2.50 2.74 6.07
CA GLY A 52 3.08 1.43 6.31
C GLY A 52 4.29 1.12 5.44
N LEU A 53 4.23 1.49 4.15
CA LEU A 53 5.32 1.30 3.21
C LEU A 53 6.57 2.10 3.59
N PHE A 54 6.42 3.39 3.87
CA PHE A 54 7.56 4.31 3.97
C PHE A 54 8.00 4.63 5.40
N THR A 55 7.22 4.25 6.41
CA THR A 55 7.52 4.59 7.81
C THR A 55 7.51 3.39 8.75
N GLU A 56 6.90 2.26 8.35
CA GLU A 56 6.76 1.08 9.22
C GLU A 56 7.58 -0.11 8.69
N LEU A 57 7.06 -0.85 7.72
CA LEU A 57 7.52 -2.21 7.38
C LEU A 57 7.97 -2.43 5.94
N GLY A 58 7.90 -1.40 5.10
CA GLY A 58 8.38 -1.52 3.72
C GLY A 58 9.90 -1.61 3.59
N PRO A 59 10.40 -1.88 2.37
CA PRO A 59 11.82 -2.09 2.08
C PRO A 59 12.69 -0.85 2.31
N TYR A 60 12.09 0.33 2.21
CA TYR A 60 12.76 1.61 2.32
C TYR A 60 11.95 2.55 3.22
N LEU A 61 12.64 3.21 4.15
CA LEU A 61 12.03 4.18 5.04
C LEU A 61 12.48 5.60 4.69
N ILE A 62 11.56 6.56 4.78
CA ILE A 62 11.85 7.98 4.57
C ILE A 62 12.77 8.49 5.68
N ASN A 63 13.83 9.19 5.29
CA ASN A 63 14.72 9.88 6.22
C ASN A 63 14.10 11.18 6.74
N LYS A 64 14.67 11.74 7.81
CA LYS A 64 14.20 13.00 8.42
C LYS A 64 14.21 14.19 7.45
N ASP A 65 14.99 14.13 6.38
CA ASP A 65 15.04 15.16 5.34
C ASP A 65 13.80 15.16 4.42
N GLY A 66 12.95 14.13 4.49
CA GLY A 66 11.76 13.96 3.66
C GLY A 66 12.06 13.74 2.18
N LYS A 67 13.33 13.52 1.80
CA LYS A 67 13.80 13.48 0.42
C LYS A 67 14.55 12.20 0.08
N THR A 68 15.25 11.62 1.05
CA THR A 68 16.05 10.42 0.84
C THR A 68 15.43 9.22 1.53
N LEU A 69 15.77 8.05 1.01
CA LEU A 69 15.32 6.77 1.52
C LEU A 69 16.50 6.00 2.11
N ARG A 70 16.27 5.29 3.22
CA ARG A 70 17.22 4.32 3.78
C ARG A 70 16.64 2.92 3.75
N LEU A 71 17.48 1.91 3.63
CA LEU A 71 17.05 0.51 3.71
C LEU A 71 16.44 0.20 5.08
N ASN A 72 15.38 -0.59 5.07
CA ASN A 72 14.80 -1.18 6.28
C ASN A 72 15.38 -2.58 6.50
N PRO A 73 16.28 -2.78 7.49
CA PRO A 73 16.80 -4.10 7.79
C PRO A 73 15.73 -5.06 8.34
N TYR A 74 14.56 -4.56 8.74
CA TYR A 74 13.44 -5.34 9.26
C TYR A 74 12.23 -5.34 8.33
N SER A 75 12.44 -5.03 7.03
CA SER A 75 11.36 -5.04 6.04
C SER A 75 10.67 -6.40 6.01
N TRP A 76 9.34 -6.38 6.02
CA TRP A 76 8.54 -7.60 5.89
C TRP A 76 8.71 -8.24 4.51
N ASN A 77 9.05 -7.44 3.48
CA ASN A 77 9.22 -7.99 2.14
C ASN A 77 10.43 -8.93 2.02
N LYS A 78 11.24 -9.10 3.07
CA LYS A 78 12.30 -10.12 3.10
C LYS A 78 11.78 -11.55 2.97
N TYR A 79 10.53 -11.79 3.35
CA TYR A 79 9.93 -13.12 3.42
C TYR A 79 8.53 -13.20 2.78
N ALA A 80 8.06 -12.12 2.15
CA ALA A 80 6.71 -12.04 1.59
C ALA A 80 6.67 -11.01 0.46
N SER A 81 5.79 -11.22 -0.51
CA SER A 81 5.37 -10.16 -1.41
C SER A 81 4.23 -9.39 -0.77
N ILE A 82 4.23 -8.06 -0.83
CA ILE A 82 3.30 -7.21 -0.07
C ILE A 82 2.57 -6.24 -0.99
N ILE A 83 1.25 -6.14 -0.84
CA ILE A 83 0.41 -5.12 -1.47
C ILE A 83 0.04 -4.09 -0.41
N PHE A 84 0.48 -2.84 -0.59
CA PHE A 84 0.04 -1.70 0.20
C PHE A 84 -1.13 -1.04 -0.54
N LEU A 85 -2.35 -1.24 -0.05
CA LEU A 85 -3.57 -0.78 -0.73
C LEU A 85 -4.14 0.45 -0.02
N GLU A 86 -4.37 1.53 -0.75
CA GLU A 86 -5.01 2.73 -0.20
C GLU A 86 -6.55 2.60 -0.31
N SER A 87 -7.21 2.34 0.81
CA SER A 87 -8.66 2.13 0.89
C SER A 87 -9.26 2.92 2.05
N PRO A 88 -10.49 3.46 1.91
CA PRO A 88 -11.37 3.43 0.73
C PRO A 88 -10.98 4.50 -0.30
N ALA A 89 -11.84 4.73 -1.31
CA ALA A 89 -11.70 5.87 -2.21
C ALA A 89 -11.58 7.18 -1.41
N TRP A 90 -10.79 8.12 -1.94
CA TRP A 90 -10.39 9.36 -1.27
C TRP A 90 -9.32 9.19 -0.17
N THR A 91 -8.66 8.04 -0.13
CA THR A 91 -7.45 7.78 0.68
C THR A 91 -6.21 7.91 -0.20
N GLY A 92 -5.32 8.85 0.12
CA GLY A 92 -4.09 9.06 -0.65
C GLY A 92 -4.36 9.31 -2.14
N TYR A 93 -3.90 8.41 -3.00
CA TYR A 93 -4.11 8.51 -4.46
C TYR A 93 -5.36 7.80 -4.96
N SER A 94 -6.08 7.07 -4.10
CA SER A 94 -7.34 6.40 -4.46
C SER A 94 -8.49 7.38 -4.68
N TYR A 95 -9.36 7.12 -5.64
CA TYR A 95 -10.47 8.01 -5.99
C TYR A 95 -11.72 7.25 -6.46
N ASN A 96 -12.84 7.95 -6.57
CA ASN A 96 -14.07 7.43 -7.14
C ASN A 96 -14.50 8.26 -8.36
N THR A 97 -14.87 7.61 -9.47
CA THR A 97 -15.24 8.26 -10.73
C THR A 97 -16.73 8.67 -10.81
N LYS A 98 -17.58 8.16 -9.91
CA LYS A 98 -19.04 8.33 -9.93
C LYS A 98 -19.57 9.23 -8.80
N SER A 99 -18.92 9.24 -7.64
CA SER A 99 -19.34 9.98 -6.46
C SER A 99 -18.30 11.03 -6.09
N LYS A 100 -18.74 12.16 -5.52
CA LYS A 100 -17.84 13.14 -4.91
C LYS A 100 -17.56 12.75 -3.47
N ASN A 101 -16.41 13.16 -2.95
CA ASN A 101 -15.92 12.87 -1.59
C ASN A 101 -17.06 12.85 -0.55
N VAL A 102 -17.38 11.65 -0.06
CA VAL A 102 -18.43 11.39 0.95
C VAL A 102 -17.77 11.37 2.32
N SER A 103 -18.42 11.79 3.40
CA SER A 103 -17.88 11.58 4.76
C SER A 103 -17.80 10.07 5.07
N THR A 104 -16.66 9.58 5.55
CA THR A 104 -16.49 8.20 6.03
C THR A 104 -16.04 8.18 7.48
N ASN A 105 -16.61 7.28 8.26
CA ASN A 105 -16.18 6.90 9.61
C ASN A 105 -15.64 5.46 9.61
N ASP A 106 -15.12 5.00 10.74
CA ASP A 106 -14.51 3.67 10.88
C ASP A 106 -15.48 2.55 10.48
N ASP A 107 -16.76 2.65 10.88
CA ASP A 107 -17.81 1.70 10.51
C ASP A 107 -18.00 1.58 9.00
N SER A 108 -18.01 2.73 8.30
CA SER A 108 -18.18 2.77 6.85
C SER A 108 -16.96 2.26 6.08
N VAL A 109 -15.76 2.36 6.66
CA VAL A 109 -14.52 1.87 6.04
C VAL A 109 -14.35 0.37 6.25
N GLY A 110 -14.74 -0.16 7.41
CA GLY A 110 -14.66 -1.60 7.70
C GLY A 110 -15.44 -2.47 6.71
N ILE A 111 -16.54 -1.95 6.16
CA ILE A 111 -17.35 -2.64 5.14
C ILE A 111 -16.57 -2.86 3.82
N TYR A 112 -15.58 -2.02 3.50
CA TYR A 112 -14.75 -2.20 2.30
C TYR A 112 -13.51 -3.09 2.52
N ALA A 113 -13.27 -3.52 3.76
CA ALA A 113 -12.13 -4.35 4.14
C ALA A 113 -12.47 -5.85 4.27
N LEU A 114 -13.74 -6.22 4.07
CA LEU A 114 -14.29 -7.59 4.13
C LEU A 114 -15.19 -7.85 2.91
#